data_AF-A0A968MV65-F1
#
_entry.id   AF-A0A968MV65-F1
#
_cell.length_a   1.000
_cell.length_b   1.000
_cell.length_c   1.000
_cell.angle_alpha   90.00
_cell.angle_beta   90.00
_cell.angle_gamma   90.00
#
_symmetry.space_group_name_H-M   'P 1'
#
loop_
_entity.id
_entity.type
_entity.pdbx_description
1 polymer ?
#
loop_
_entity_poly.entity_id
_entity_poly.type
_entity_poly.pdbx_seq_one_letter_code
_entity_poly.pdbx_strand_id
1 'polypeptide(L)'
;MNIHSGIKLKHWKILTMLFICLGLIVSVSGQKALTLDDAMQIAVKNSPEIIKSELNMTISKENLKAREAATKSLFRFQLTPLYYDQTRSFNSLFSTWNTNETKKIYGDFIVSQPLLLTDGRITLQNHLEYQDAFSDYTNKRSKGYNNNLFLKYSQPIFTYNKLKMELNELKLALENATLSYSIQKLFLEKQVTQFFLQCLPTANGSCHSPG
;
A
#
# COMPACT_ATOMS: atom_id res chain seq x y z
N MET A 1 83.45 19.05 -9.03
CA MET A 1 82.92 18.27 -7.89
C MET A 1 81.42 18.08 -8.11
N ASN A 2 80.93 16.84 -8.05
CA ASN A 2 79.60 16.35 -8.46
C ASN A 2 79.36 16.43 -9.97
N ILE A 3 79.07 15.33 -10.68
CA ILE A 3 77.73 14.73 -10.78
C ILE A 3 77.88 13.21 -10.98
N HIS A 4 77.76 12.45 -9.91
CA HIS A 4 77.62 10.98 -9.92
C HIS A 4 76.14 10.56 -9.89
N SER A 5 75.23 11.33 -10.52
CA SER A 5 73.77 11.17 -10.39
C SER A 5 73.03 10.74 -11.67
N GLY A 6 73.72 10.59 -12.80
CA GLY A 6 73.06 10.28 -14.10
C GLY A 6 72.48 8.87 -14.23
N ILE A 7 73.05 7.86 -13.53
CA ILE A 7 72.68 6.45 -13.72
C ILE A 7 71.45 6.04 -12.88
N LYS A 8 71.27 6.60 -11.67
CA LYS A 8 70.10 6.27 -10.81
C LYS A 8 68.77 6.77 -11.37
N LEU A 9 68.79 7.87 -12.13
CA LEU A 9 67.56 8.47 -12.69
C LEU A 9 66.97 7.65 -13.85
N LYS A 10 67.81 6.94 -14.62
CA LYS A 10 67.36 6.13 -15.77
C LYS A 10 66.67 4.84 -15.32
N HIS A 11 67.18 4.18 -14.28
CA HIS A 11 66.55 2.97 -13.71
C HIS A 11 65.24 3.27 -13.00
N TRP A 12 65.10 4.41 -12.31
CA TRP A 12 63.84 4.85 -11.72
C TRP A 12 62.76 5.05 -12.79
N LYS A 13 63.09 5.71 -13.91
CA LYS A 13 62.14 5.94 -15.02
C LYS A 13 61.70 4.64 -15.70
N ILE A 14 62.60 3.67 -15.83
CA ILE A 14 62.29 2.33 -16.37
C ILE A 14 61.42 1.54 -15.41
N LEU A 15 61.70 1.62 -14.10
CA LEU A 15 60.90 0.95 -13.06
C LEU A 15 59.47 1.54 -12.99
N THR A 16 59.32 2.86 -13.12
CA THR A 16 58.00 3.52 -13.17
C THR A 16 57.23 3.19 -14.45
N MET A 17 57.90 3.06 -15.60
CA MET A 17 57.25 2.64 -16.85
C MET A 17 56.77 1.18 -16.79
N LEU A 18 57.57 0.28 -16.18
CA LEU A 18 57.19 -1.11 -15.99
C LEU A 18 56.00 -1.25 -15.02
N PHE A 19 55.95 -0.42 -13.98
CA PHE A 19 54.83 -0.39 -13.02
C PHE A 19 53.54 0.16 -13.65
N ILE A 20 53.64 1.12 -14.57
CA ILE A 20 52.50 1.64 -15.34
C ILE A 20 52.00 0.60 -16.37
N CYS A 21 52.89 -0.18 -17.00
CA CYS A 21 52.50 -1.29 -17.86
C CYS A 21 51.85 -2.45 -17.09
N LEU A 22 52.31 -2.75 -15.86
CA LEU A 22 51.73 -3.80 -15.02
C LEU A 22 50.36 -3.40 -14.44
N GLY A 23 50.14 -2.11 -14.20
CA GLY A 23 48.84 -1.57 -13.73
C GLY A 23 47.71 -1.63 -14.77
N LEU A 24 48.05 -1.70 -16.06
CA LEU A 24 47.06 -1.81 -17.15
C LEU A 24 46.49 -3.23 -17.33
N ILE A 25 47.05 -4.24 -16.64
CA ILE A 25 46.65 -5.64 -16.79
C ILE A 25 45.50 -6.01 -15.82
N VAL A 26 45.24 -5.18 -14.80
CA VAL A 26 44.23 -5.46 -13.78
C VAL A 26 42.92 -4.74 -14.12
N SER A 27 42.19 -5.25 -15.13
CA SER A 27 40.71 -5.19 -15.25
C SER A 27 40.25 -5.84 -16.56
N VAL A 28 40.61 -7.10 -16.79
CA VAL A 28 39.87 -7.93 -17.75
C VAL A 28 38.81 -8.69 -16.95
N SER A 29 37.63 -8.10 -16.83
CA SER A 29 36.44 -8.86 -16.43
C SER A 29 36.18 -9.88 -17.53
N GLY A 30 36.47 -11.15 -17.24
CA GLY A 30 36.22 -12.25 -18.17
C GLY A 30 34.75 -12.25 -18.62
N GLN A 31 34.54 -12.34 -19.94
CA GLN A 31 33.21 -12.50 -20.52
C GLN A 31 32.65 -13.86 -20.05
N LYS A 32 31.70 -13.82 -19.10
CA LYS A 32 30.88 -15.00 -18.81
C LYS A 32 29.96 -15.20 -20.01
N ALA A 33 30.02 -16.37 -20.64
CA ALA A 33 29.06 -16.73 -21.68
C ALA A 33 27.66 -16.69 -21.06
N LEU A 34 26.82 -15.79 -21.55
CA LEU A 34 25.45 -15.65 -21.07
C LEU A 34 24.67 -16.89 -21.53
N THR A 35 24.12 -17.65 -20.58
CA THR A 35 23.22 -18.75 -20.91
C THR A 35 21.83 -18.19 -21.25
N LEU A 36 21.00 -18.97 -21.95
CA LEU A 36 19.61 -18.58 -22.24
C LEU A 36 18.84 -18.24 -20.96
N ASP A 37 19.04 -19.01 -19.90
CA ASP A 37 18.38 -18.80 -18.61
C ASP A 37 18.83 -17.50 -17.93
N ASP A 38 20.14 -17.17 -18.01
CA ASP A 38 20.67 -15.90 -17.51
C ASP A 38 20.05 -14.72 -18.29
N ALA A 39 19.98 -14.84 -19.63
CA ALA A 39 19.36 -13.83 -20.50
C ALA A 39 17.86 -13.66 -20.17
N MET A 40 17.16 -14.76 -19.92
CA MET A 40 15.76 -14.79 -19.54
C MET A 40 15.51 -14.06 -18.22
N GLN A 41 16.30 -14.37 -17.19
CA GLN A 41 16.13 -13.77 -15.87
C GLN A 41 16.37 -12.26 -15.91
N ILE A 42 17.38 -11.81 -16.66
CA ILE A 42 17.66 -10.39 -16.87
C ILE A 42 16.49 -9.72 -17.62
N ALA A 43 15.96 -10.36 -18.65
CA ALA A 43 14.84 -9.83 -19.42
C ALA A 43 13.57 -9.72 -18.57
N VAL A 44 13.22 -10.75 -17.79
CA VAL A 44 12.04 -10.74 -16.90
C VAL A 44 12.16 -9.62 -15.87
N LYS A 45 13.35 -9.42 -15.29
CA LYS A 45 13.60 -8.40 -14.28
C LYS A 45 13.52 -6.96 -14.81
N ASN A 46 13.94 -6.75 -16.07
CA ASN A 46 14.06 -5.41 -16.65
C ASN A 46 12.97 -5.06 -17.67
N SER A 47 12.12 -6.02 -18.07
CA SER A 47 11.06 -5.78 -19.06
C SER A 47 9.97 -4.87 -18.51
N PRO A 48 9.72 -3.69 -19.11
CA PRO A 48 8.67 -2.78 -18.66
C PRO A 48 7.27 -3.38 -18.74
N GLU A 49 7.02 -4.25 -19.73
CA GLU A 49 5.72 -4.91 -19.92
C GLU A 49 5.42 -5.94 -18.83
N ILE A 50 6.43 -6.69 -18.40
CA ILE A 50 6.31 -7.63 -17.27
C ILE A 50 6.07 -6.87 -15.98
N ILE A 51 6.87 -5.83 -15.70
CA ILE A 51 6.70 -5.01 -14.51
C ILE A 51 5.30 -4.40 -14.46
N LYS A 52 4.81 -3.85 -15.58
CA LYS A 52 3.46 -3.28 -15.66
C LYS A 52 2.37 -4.31 -15.39
N SER A 53 2.45 -5.49 -16.02
CA SER A 53 1.45 -6.56 -15.83
C SER A 53 1.47 -7.15 -14.42
N GLU A 54 2.66 -7.30 -13.82
CA GLU A 54 2.85 -7.73 -12.43
C GLU A 54 2.25 -6.73 -11.43
N LEU A 55 2.50 -5.43 -11.64
CA LEU A 55 1.91 -4.37 -10.82
C LEU A 55 0.38 -4.39 -10.93
N ASN A 56 -0.17 -4.54 -12.13
CA ASN A 56 -1.62 -4.61 -12.32
C ASN A 56 -2.26 -5.82 -11.62
N MET A 57 -1.61 -6.99 -11.70
CA MET A 57 -2.01 -8.18 -10.96
C MET A 57 -1.98 -7.93 -9.44
N THR A 58 -0.90 -7.31 -8.95
CA THR A 58 -0.73 -6.98 -7.53
C THR A 58 -1.82 -6.01 -7.05
N ILE A 59 -2.09 -4.95 -7.81
CA ILE A 59 -3.16 -4.01 -7.51
C ILE A 59 -4.52 -4.72 -7.44
N SER A 60 -4.82 -5.57 -8.41
CA SER A 60 -6.08 -6.33 -8.44
C SER A 60 -6.21 -7.26 -7.23
N LYS A 61 -5.11 -7.89 -6.81
CA LYS A 61 -5.04 -8.74 -5.62
C LYS A 61 -5.29 -7.95 -4.34
N GLU A 62 -4.62 -6.80 -4.18
CA GLU A 62 -4.81 -5.95 -3.01
C GLU A 62 -6.22 -5.34 -2.96
N ASN A 63 -6.82 -5.02 -4.10
CA ASN A 63 -8.21 -4.57 -4.16
C ASN A 63 -9.19 -5.66 -3.69
N LEU A 64 -9.00 -6.92 -4.13
CA LEU A 64 -9.80 -8.05 -3.65
C LEU A 64 -9.65 -8.22 -2.13
N LYS A 65 -8.41 -8.22 -1.64
CA LYS A 65 -8.11 -8.37 -0.21
C LYS A 65 -8.69 -7.22 0.63
N ALA A 66 -8.63 -5.98 0.13
CA ALA A 66 -9.25 -4.83 0.78
C ALA A 66 -10.77 -4.99 0.86
N ARG A 67 -11.41 -5.51 -0.21
CA ARG A 67 -12.85 -5.79 -0.20
C ARG A 67 -13.21 -6.90 0.78
N GLU A 68 -12.45 -7.99 0.80
CA GLU A 68 -12.64 -9.08 1.76
C GLU A 68 -12.47 -8.58 3.20
N ALA A 69 -11.48 -7.71 3.46
CA ALA A 69 -11.31 -7.08 4.77
C ALA A 69 -12.50 -6.18 5.14
N ALA A 70 -13.08 -5.45 4.17
CA ALA A 70 -14.26 -4.61 4.39
C ALA A 70 -15.54 -5.40 4.75
N THR A 71 -15.55 -6.71 4.50
CA THR A 71 -16.68 -7.59 4.88
C THR A 71 -16.58 -8.09 6.33
N LYS A 72 -15.46 -7.81 7.00
CA LYS A 72 -15.26 -8.10 8.41
C LYS A 72 -15.86 -6.99 9.28
N SER A 73 -15.86 -7.22 10.58
CA SER A 73 -16.38 -6.24 11.55
C SER A 73 -15.49 -5.00 11.60
N LEU A 74 -16.11 -3.83 11.40
CA LEU A 74 -15.50 -2.53 11.59
C LEU A 74 -15.76 -2.04 13.02
N PHE A 75 -14.69 -1.82 13.78
CA PHE A 75 -14.73 -1.24 15.11
C PHE A 75 -14.40 0.26 15.02
N ARG A 76 -15.29 1.10 15.54
CA ARG A 76 -15.10 2.55 15.61
C ARG A 76 -15.36 3.00 17.03
N PHE A 77 -14.41 3.76 17.57
CA PHE A 77 -14.58 4.48 18.82
C PHE A 77 -14.36 5.96 18.57
N GLN A 78 -15.34 6.77 18.94
CA GLN A 78 -15.25 8.21 18.89
C GLN A 78 -15.44 8.75 20.30
N LEU A 79 -14.53 9.61 20.76
CA LEU A 79 -14.57 10.19 22.10
C LEU A 79 -14.55 11.71 22.00
N THR A 80 -15.48 12.35 22.69
CA THR A 80 -15.49 13.77 22.95
C THR A 80 -15.09 13.99 24.41
N PRO A 81 -13.81 14.31 24.68
CA PRO A 81 -13.25 14.30 26.04
C PRO A 81 -13.77 15.44 26.91
N LEU A 82 -14.22 16.54 26.30
CA LEU A 82 -14.86 17.64 26.99
C LEU A 82 -15.79 18.37 26.01
N TYR A 83 -17.05 18.47 26.41
CA TYR A 83 -18.03 19.36 25.82
C TYR A 83 -18.50 20.31 26.91
N TYR A 84 -18.50 21.62 26.63
CA TYR A 84 -18.97 22.64 27.53
C TYR A 84 -19.91 23.57 26.80
N ASP A 85 -21.08 23.79 27.39
CA ASP A 85 -22.08 24.72 26.93
C ASP A 85 -22.60 25.55 28.11
N GLN A 86 -22.74 26.85 27.91
CA GLN A 86 -23.33 27.77 28.88
C GLN A 86 -24.31 28.68 28.14
N THR A 87 -25.57 28.61 28.54
CA THR A 87 -26.64 29.37 27.89
C THR A 87 -27.45 30.12 28.92
N ARG A 88 -27.74 31.39 28.63
CA ARG A 88 -28.63 32.23 29.42
C ARG A 88 -29.95 32.40 28.67
N SER A 89 -31.04 31.91 29.26
CA SER A 89 -32.37 31.95 28.66
C SER A 89 -33.36 32.61 29.61
N PHE A 90 -34.30 33.39 29.06
CA PHE A 90 -35.39 33.96 29.82
C PHE A 90 -36.45 32.89 30.08
N ASN A 91 -36.79 32.66 31.35
CA ASN A 91 -37.81 31.72 31.75
C ASN A 91 -39.14 32.46 31.94
N SER A 92 -40.09 32.23 31.02
CA SER A 92 -41.40 32.88 31.03
C SER A 92 -42.28 32.49 32.21
N LEU A 93 -42.07 31.31 32.82
CA LEU A 93 -42.87 30.85 33.96
C LEU A 93 -42.61 31.66 35.23
N PHE A 94 -41.38 32.16 35.40
CA PHE A 94 -40.96 32.92 36.58
C PHE A 94 -40.50 34.34 36.24
N SER A 95 -40.55 34.72 34.96
CA SER A 95 -40.12 36.01 34.42
C SER A 95 -38.68 36.40 34.80
N THR A 96 -37.78 35.41 34.93
CA THR A 96 -36.38 35.62 35.30
C THR A 96 -35.44 35.08 34.23
N TRP A 97 -34.26 35.70 34.12
CA TRP A 97 -33.17 35.16 33.32
C TRP A 97 -32.43 34.08 34.09
N ASN A 98 -32.32 32.90 33.50
CA ASN A 98 -31.63 31.75 34.10
C ASN A 98 -30.43 31.36 33.27
N THR A 99 -29.30 31.09 33.93
CA THR A 99 -28.11 30.53 33.30
C THR A 99 -28.07 29.02 33.53
N ASN A 100 -27.94 28.25 32.45
CA ASN A 100 -27.70 26.81 32.51
C ASN A 100 -26.29 26.53 32.03
N GLU A 101 -25.58 25.66 32.75
CA GLU A 101 -24.25 25.19 32.39
C GLU A 101 -24.28 23.68 32.22
N THR A 102 -23.70 23.18 31.14
CA THR A 102 -23.63 21.75 30.84
C THR A 102 -22.20 21.37 30.49
N LYS A 103 -21.64 20.43 31.24
CA LYS A 103 -20.34 19.80 30.97
C LYS A 103 -20.59 18.33 30.65
N LYS A 104 -20.12 17.86 29.50
CA LYS A 104 -20.29 16.47 29.08
C LYS A 104 -18.98 15.84 28.66
N ILE A 105 -18.88 14.55 28.90
CA ILE A 105 -17.88 13.67 28.29
C ILE A 105 -18.68 12.52 27.70
N TYR A 106 -18.55 12.30 26.40
CA TYR A 106 -19.30 11.21 25.77
C TYR A 106 -18.48 10.54 24.68
N GLY A 107 -18.83 9.29 24.39
CA GLY A 107 -18.21 8.54 23.34
C GLY A 107 -19.15 7.51 22.74
N ASP A 108 -18.93 7.26 21.46
CA ASP A 108 -19.67 6.30 20.67
C ASP A 108 -18.76 5.12 20.33
N PHE A 109 -19.15 3.94 20.78
CA PHE A 109 -18.54 2.68 20.36
C PHE A 109 -19.46 1.97 19.39
N ILE A 110 -18.99 1.76 18.16
CA ILE A 110 -19.77 1.16 17.07
C ILE A 110 -19.01 -0.03 16.52
N VAL A 111 -19.68 -1.18 16.46
CA VAL A 111 -19.21 -2.39 15.77
C VAL A 111 -20.18 -2.68 14.63
N SER A 112 -19.71 -2.62 13.39
CA SER A 112 -20.56 -2.82 12.21
C SER A 112 -19.99 -3.91 11.31
N GLN A 113 -20.78 -4.92 11.00
CA GLN A 113 -20.39 -6.03 10.13
C GLN A 113 -21.40 -6.22 8.98
N PRO A 114 -20.93 -6.20 7.72
CA PRO A 114 -21.75 -6.63 6.58
C PRO A 114 -21.89 -8.16 6.54
N LEU A 115 -23.04 -8.65 6.08
CA LEU A 115 -23.32 -10.07 5.87
C LEU A 115 -23.25 -10.41 4.39
N LEU A 116 -22.27 -11.25 4.02
CA LEU A 116 -22.03 -11.66 2.65
C LEU A 116 -23.19 -12.42 1.99
N LEU A 117 -24.06 -13.06 2.78
CA LEU A 117 -25.16 -13.88 2.25
C LEU A 117 -26.38 -13.04 1.86
N THR A 118 -26.78 -12.10 2.71
CA THR A 118 -28.06 -11.36 2.57
C THR A 118 -27.89 -9.90 2.18
N ASP A 119 -26.66 -9.43 1.96
CA ASP A 119 -26.36 -8.00 1.80
C ASP A 119 -26.84 -7.16 2.99
N GLY A 120 -27.05 -7.82 4.13
CA GLY A 120 -27.47 -7.22 5.38
C GLY A 120 -26.30 -6.64 6.15
N ARG A 121 -26.59 -5.83 7.16
CA ARG A 121 -25.60 -5.26 8.08
C ARG A 121 -26.10 -5.36 9.50
N ILE A 122 -25.28 -5.93 10.36
CA ILE A 122 -25.47 -5.94 11.82
C ILE A 122 -24.60 -4.84 12.39
N THR A 123 -25.17 -3.98 13.22
CA THR A 123 -24.47 -2.89 13.89
C THR A 123 -24.81 -2.90 15.37
N LEU A 124 -23.80 -3.07 16.22
CA LEU A 124 -23.88 -2.83 17.65
C LEU A 124 -23.41 -1.40 17.91
N GLN A 125 -24.23 -0.60 18.58
CA GLN A 125 -23.89 0.78 18.92
C GLN A 125 -24.07 0.99 20.42
N ASN A 126 -23.06 1.58 21.05
CA ASN A 126 -23.11 2.02 22.43
C ASN A 126 -22.76 3.50 22.52
N HIS A 127 -23.66 4.28 23.09
CA HIS A 127 -23.39 5.66 23.47
C HIS A 127 -23.14 5.72 24.97
N LEU A 128 -21.96 6.18 25.35
CA LEU A 128 -21.54 6.41 26.72
C LEU A 128 -21.51 7.91 26.96
N GLU A 129 -22.26 8.41 27.95
CA GLU A 129 -22.29 9.84 28.27
C GLU A 129 -22.20 10.03 29.78
N TYR A 130 -21.31 10.91 30.20
CA TYR A 130 -21.29 11.54 31.51
C TYR A 130 -21.69 12.99 31.32
N GLN A 131 -22.63 13.47 32.14
CA GLN A 131 -23.11 14.85 32.10
C GLN A 131 -23.14 15.44 33.51
N ASP A 132 -22.56 16.63 33.66
CA ASP A 132 -22.70 17.50 34.82
C ASP A 132 -23.44 18.78 34.37
N ALA A 133 -24.68 18.92 34.83
CA ALA A 133 -25.57 20.02 34.48
C ALA A 133 -25.90 20.88 35.70
N PHE A 134 -25.70 22.18 35.60
CA PHE A 134 -26.06 23.16 36.61
C PHE A 134 -27.17 24.08 36.09
N SER A 135 -28.16 24.36 36.93
CA SER A 135 -29.22 25.32 36.63
C SER A 135 -29.35 26.34 37.74
N ASP A 136 -29.17 27.61 37.38
CA ASP A 136 -29.29 28.76 38.28
C ASP A 136 -30.71 28.87 38.88
N TYR A 137 -31.73 28.50 38.09
CA TYR A 137 -33.14 28.53 38.52
C TYR A 137 -33.44 27.67 39.75
N THR A 138 -32.93 26.44 39.78
CA THR A 138 -33.12 25.53 40.92
C THR A 138 -31.96 25.58 41.90
N ASN A 139 -30.89 26.32 41.56
CA ASN A 139 -29.58 26.28 42.20
C ASN A 139 -29.10 24.84 42.47
N LYS A 140 -29.35 23.94 41.51
CA LYS A 140 -28.98 22.52 41.61
C LYS A 140 -27.98 22.17 40.53
N ARG A 141 -27.00 21.37 40.95
CA ARG A 141 -26.09 20.65 40.06
C ARG A 141 -26.49 19.18 40.05
N SER A 142 -26.72 18.63 38.87
CA SER A 142 -27.06 17.22 38.66
C SER A 142 -25.96 16.57 37.85
N LYS A 143 -25.48 15.43 38.33
CA LYS A 143 -24.50 14.59 37.63
C LYS A 143 -25.16 13.28 37.25
N GLY A 144 -25.02 12.89 35.99
CA GLY A 144 -25.64 11.69 35.46
C GLY A 144 -24.69 10.92 34.55
N TYR A 145 -24.92 9.61 34.49
CA TYR A 145 -24.32 8.73 33.50
C TYR A 145 -25.44 8.14 32.66
N ASN A 146 -25.23 8.08 31.37
CA ASN A 146 -26.15 7.50 30.41
C ASN A 146 -25.39 6.47 29.56
N ASN A 147 -25.95 5.28 29.44
CA ASN A 147 -25.48 4.25 28.55
C ASN A 147 -26.63 3.77 27.67
N ASN A 148 -26.51 3.95 26.37
CA ASN A 148 -27.50 3.46 25.43
C ASN A 148 -26.85 2.41 24.52
N LEU A 149 -27.12 1.14 24.79
CA LEU A 149 -26.67 0.00 23.99
C LEU A 149 -27.82 -0.54 23.16
N PHE A 150 -27.66 -0.57 21.84
CA PHE A 150 -28.65 -1.17 20.96
C PHE A 150 -28.01 -1.92 19.80
N LEU A 151 -28.75 -2.92 19.32
CA LEU A 151 -28.40 -3.72 18.16
C LEU A 151 -29.32 -3.33 17.00
N LYS A 152 -28.72 -2.96 15.87
CA LYS A 152 -29.42 -2.64 14.63
C LYS A 152 -29.13 -3.70 13.59
N TYR A 153 -30.19 -4.24 12.99
CA TYR A 153 -30.10 -5.06 11.80
C TYR A 153 -30.75 -4.34 10.62
N SER A 154 -30.05 -4.26 9.50
CA SER A 154 -30.55 -3.61 8.29
C SER A 154 -30.25 -4.50 7.10
N GLN A 155 -31.28 -5.04 6.44
CA GLN A 155 -31.13 -5.76 5.18
C GLN A 155 -32.08 -5.19 4.12
N PRO A 156 -31.64 -5.12 2.85
CA PRO A 156 -32.57 -4.93 1.75
C PRO A 156 -33.28 -6.26 1.46
N ILE A 157 -34.60 -6.22 1.24
CA ILE A 157 -35.45 -7.43 1.13
C ILE A 157 -35.82 -7.80 -0.32
N PHE A 158 -35.67 -6.89 -1.27
CA PHE A 158 -36.01 -7.10 -2.70
C PHE A 158 -34.89 -6.68 -3.66
N THR A 159 -33.65 -6.66 -3.19
CA THR A 159 -32.49 -6.35 -4.05
C THR A 159 -31.58 -7.55 -4.17
N TYR A 160 -30.86 -7.63 -5.28
CA TYR A 160 -29.75 -8.56 -5.42
C TYR A 160 -28.65 -8.22 -4.39
N ASN A 161 -27.78 -9.19 -4.12
CA ASN A 161 -26.69 -9.05 -3.17
C ASN A 161 -25.50 -8.32 -3.81
N LYS A 162 -25.34 -7.03 -3.48
CA LYS A 162 -24.31 -6.17 -4.05
C LYS A 162 -22.92 -6.57 -3.58
N LEU A 163 -22.76 -6.89 -2.29
CA LEU A 163 -21.48 -7.31 -1.71
C LEU A 163 -20.90 -8.55 -2.41
N LYS A 164 -21.75 -9.55 -2.67
CA LYS A 164 -21.35 -10.76 -3.38
C LYS A 164 -20.97 -10.47 -4.83
N MET A 165 -21.76 -9.63 -5.51
CA MET A 165 -21.47 -9.24 -6.90
C MET A 165 -20.12 -8.53 -7.01
N GLU A 166 -19.87 -7.55 -6.13
CA GLU A 166 -18.63 -6.77 -6.12
C GLU A 166 -17.40 -7.64 -5.81
N LEU A 167 -17.51 -8.59 -4.88
CA LEU A 167 -16.43 -9.56 -4.64
C LEU A 167 -16.16 -10.45 -5.86
N ASN A 168 -17.20 -10.87 -6.57
CA ASN A 168 -17.03 -11.67 -7.78
C ASN A 168 -16.36 -10.86 -8.88
N GLU A 169 -16.74 -9.61 -9.09
CA GLU A 169 -16.09 -8.71 -10.04
C GLU A 169 -14.60 -8.54 -9.75
N LEU A 170 -14.22 -8.34 -8.48
CA LEU A 170 -12.82 -8.23 -8.08
C LEU A 170 -12.03 -9.53 -8.28
N LYS A 171 -12.65 -10.69 -8.04
CA LYS A 171 -12.03 -12.00 -8.32
C LYS A 171 -11.77 -12.19 -9.81
N LEU A 172 -12.77 -11.88 -10.65
CA LEU A 172 -12.62 -11.95 -12.11
C LEU A 172 -11.57 -10.96 -12.62
N ALA A 173 -11.50 -9.76 -12.04
CA ALA A 173 -10.47 -8.78 -12.38
C ALA A 173 -9.06 -9.27 -12.05
N LEU A 174 -8.88 -9.87 -10.86
CA LEU A 174 -7.62 -10.52 -10.47
C LEU A 174 -7.26 -11.66 -11.43
N GLU A 175 -8.20 -12.54 -11.73
CA GLU A 175 -7.99 -13.65 -12.67
C GLU A 175 -7.53 -13.15 -14.04
N ASN A 176 -8.21 -12.13 -14.58
CA ASN A 176 -7.85 -11.51 -15.85
C ASN A 176 -6.45 -10.88 -15.81
N ALA A 177 -6.10 -10.19 -14.71
CA ALA A 177 -4.77 -9.60 -14.54
C ALA A 177 -3.67 -10.68 -14.44
N THR A 178 -3.95 -11.79 -13.76
CA THR A 178 -3.05 -12.94 -13.68
C THR A 178 -2.85 -13.60 -15.05
N LEU A 179 -3.93 -13.84 -15.81
CA LEU A 179 -3.85 -14.37 -17.17
C LEU A 179 -3.02 -13.46 -18.08
N SER A 180 -3.25 -12.15 -18.00
CA SER A 180 -2.49 -11.15 -18.76
C SER A 180 -1.00 -11.19 -18.44
N TYR A 181 -0.64 -11.29 -17.15
CA TYR A 181 0.76 -11.45 -16.72
C TYR A 181 1.38 -12.74 -17.28
N SER A 182 0.67 -13.87 -17.21
CA SER A 182 1.15 -15.15 -17.76
C SER A 182 1.39 -15.09 -19.27
N ILE A 183 0.48 -14.44 -20.02
CA ILE A 183 0.63 -14.25 -21.47
C ILE A 183 1.87 -13.39 -21.78
N GLN A 184 2.04 -12.27 -21.06
CA GLN A 184 3.19 -11.37 -21.26
C GLN A 184 4.51 -12.07 -20.93
N LYS A 185 4.53 -12.88 -19.86
CA LYS A 185 5.69 -13.71 -19.51
C LYS A 185 6.02 -14.70 -20.61
N LEU A 186 5.03 -15.43 -21.13
CA LEU A 186 5.23 -16.38 -22.24
C LEU A 186 5.72 -15.68 -23.52
N PHE A 187 5.18 -14.50 -23.83
CA PHE A 187 5.60 -13.72 -24.98
C PHE A 187 7.05 -13.24 -24.85
N LEU A 188 7.45 -12.79 -23.65
CA LEU A 188 8.83 -12.44 -23.35
C LEU A 188 9.74 -13.67 -23.48
N GLU A 189 9.34 -14.82 -22.94
CA GLU A 189 10.09 -16.07 -23.03
C GLU A 189 10.36 -16.43 -24.50
N LYS A 190 9.31 -16.42 -25.34
CA LYS A 190 9.43 -16.66 -26.77
C LYS A 190 10.40 -15.67 -27.44
N GLN A 191 10.29 -14.38 -27.16
CA GLN A 191 11.14 -13.35 -27.78
C GLN A 191 12.60 -13.51 -27.39
N VAL A 192 12.89 -13.69 -26.10
CA VAL A 192 14.26 -13.86 -25.61
C VAL A 192 14.89 -15.11 -26.21
N THR A 193 14.16 -16.23 -26.29
CA THR A 193 14.66 -17.44 -26.96
C THR A 193 14.95 -17.18 -28.44
N GLN A 194 14.07 -16.48 -29.17
CA GLN A 194 14.31 -16.16 -30.57
C GLN A 194 15.54 -15.27 -30.77
N PHE A 195 15.68 -14.20 -29.98
CA PHE A 195 16.85 -13.33 -30.03
C PHE A 195 18.14 -14.07 -29.64
N PHE A 196 18.08 -14.91 -28.62
CA PHE A 196 19.22 -15.73 -28.20
C PHE A 196 19.67 -16.68 -29.32
N LEU A 197 18.73 -17.40 -29.95
CA LEU A 197 19.04 -18.31 -31.07
C LEU A 197 19.59 -17.56 -32.30
N GLN A 198 19.14 -16.33 -32.56
CA GLN A 198 19.67 -15.49 -33.65
C GLN A 198 21.10 -14.99 -33.36
N CYS A 199 21.41 -14.70 -32.10
CA CYS A 199 22.74 -14.23 -31.68
C CYS A 199 23.75 -15.36 -31.46
N LEU A 200 23.31 -16.62 -31.39
CA LEU A 200 24.24 -17.74 -31.43
C LEU A 200 25.03 -17.68 -32.74
N PRO A 201 26.36 -17.81 -32.71
CA PRO A 201 27.16 -17.80 -33.92
C PRO A 201 26.74 -18.99 -34.79
N THR A 202 25.94 -18.71 -35.82
CA THR A 202 25.92 -19.59 -36.99
C THR A 202 27.35 -19.63 -37.53
N ALA A 203 27.74 -20.74 -38.15
CA ALA A 203 29.13 -21.03 -38.54
C ALA A 203 29.84 -19.97 -39.42
N ASN A 204 29.16 -18.88 -39.81
CA ASN A 204 29.74 -17.68 -40.41
C ASN A 204 29.42 -16.46 -39.53
N GLY A 205 30.42 -15.98 -38.80
CA GLY A 205 30.28 -14.97 -37.73
C GLY A 205 29.83 -13.58 -38.18
N SER A 206 28.52 -13.38 -38.31
CA SER A 206 27.92 -12.05 -38.40
C SER A 206 26.58 -12.02 -37.66
N CYS A 207 26.55 -11.39 -36.48
CA CYS A 207 25.31 -11.06 -35.79
C CYS A 207 24.78 -9.75 -36.39
N HIS A 208 23.66 -9.81 -37.09
CA HIS A 208 22.99 -8.62 -37.62
C HIS A 208 22.13 -8.00 -36.51
N SER A 209 22.38 -6.73 -36.18
CA SER A 209 21.53 -5.96 -35.26
C SER A 209 20.19 -5.67 -35.93
N PRO A 210 19.03 -5.91 -35.28
CA PRO A 210 17.81 -5.27 -35.73
C PRO A 210 17.85 -3.80 -35.32
N GLY A 211 17.56 -2.92 -36.28
CA GLY A 211 17.22 -1.52 -36.04
C GLY A 211 15.75 -1.35 -35.68
#